data_AF-A0A7X5N4P6-F1
#
_entry.id   AF-A0A7X5N4P6-F1
#
_cell.length_a   1.000
_cell.length_b   1.000
_cell.length_c   1.000
_cell.angle_alpha   90.00
_cell.angle_beta   90.00
_cell.angle_gamma   90.00
#
_symmetry.space_group_name_H-M   'P 1'
#
loop_
_entity.id
_entity.type
_entity.pdbx_description
1 polymer ?
#
loop_
_entity_poly.entity_id
_entity_poly.type
_entity_poly.pdbx_seq_one_letter_code
_entity_poly.pdbx_strand_id
1 'polypeptide(L)'
;LLTQTQILLAQPGWLLADGPHGSLQLHYAALVLATGARELLLPFPGWTLPGVTGAGAAQALAKQGWPLAGKRVVVAGSGPLLLASAATLQRHGAQVLGIHEQTSQAALR
;
A
#
# COMPACT_ATOMS: atom_id res chain seq x y z
N LEU A 1 8.01 22.17 -3.31
CA LEU A 1 7.05 21.06 -3.12
C LEU A 1 6.27 21.34 -1.85
N LEU A 2 4.94 21.27 -1.89
CA LEU A 2 4.06 21.41 -0.72
C LEU A 2 4.13 20.12 0.12
N THR A 3 5.26 19.89 0.80
CA THR A 3 5.46 18.74 1.67
C THR A 3 4.54 18.84 2.88
N GLN A 4 4.05 17.69 3.37
CA GLN A 4 3.11 17.63 4.50
C GLN A 4 1.79 18.36 4.23
N THR A 5 1.41 18.53 2.96
CA THR A 5 0.13 19.10 2.56
C THR A 5 -0.85 18.00 2.17
N GLN A 6 -2.05 18.07 2.73
CA GLN A 6 -3.16 17.20 2.39
C GLN A 6 -4.19 17.96 1.57
N ILE A 7 -4.72 17.34 0.51
CA ILE A 7 -5.85 17.88 -0.22
C ILE A 7 -7.11 17.38 0.47
N LEU A 8 -7.87 18.30 1.07
CA LEU A 8 -9.10 17.98 1.79
C LEU A 8 -10.32 17.96 0.85
N LEU A 9 -10.33 18.86 -0.12
CA LEU A 9 -11.41 19.01 -1.10
C LEU A 9 -10.84 19.46 -2.44
N ALA A 10 -11.35 18.88 -3.53
CA ALA A 10 -11.12 19.34 -4.88
C ALA A 10 -12.46 19.63 -5.57
N GLN A 11 -12.62 20.85 -6.09
CA GLN A 11 -13.79 21.33 -6.82
C GLN A 11 -13.34 21.91 -8.17
N PRO A 12 -14.21 22.04 -9.18
CA PRO A 12 -13.83 22.68 -10.44
C PRO A 12 -13.22 24.07 -10.21
N GLY A 13 -11.98 24.26 -10.67
CA GLY A 13 -11.26 25.55 -10.64
C GLY A 13 -10.56 25.89 -9.31
N TRP A 14 -10.76 25.11 -8.25
CA TRP A 14 -10.06 25.34 -6.97
C TRP A 14 -10.00 24.11 -6.06
N LEU A 15 -9.05 24.09 -5.13
CA LEU A 15 -8.94 23.06 -4.10
C LEU A 15 -8.66 23.66 -2.73
N LEU A 16 -9.02 22.92 -1.69
CA LEU A 16 -8.63 23.20 -0.30
C LEU A 16 -7.49 22.26 0.07
N ALA A 17 -6.36 22.86 0.38
CA ALA A 17 -5.18 22.20 0.91
C ALA A 17 -5.03 22.56 2.39
N ASP A 18 -4.59 21.60 3.20
CA ASP A 18 -4.20 21.85 4.58
C ASP A 18 -2.74 21.47 4.77
N GLY A 19 -1.99 22.31 5.48
CA GLY A 19 -0.55 22.16 5.62
C GLY A 19 -0.01 22.78 6.91
N PRO A 20 1.32 22.74 7.12
CA PRO A 20 1.94 23.17 8.37
C PRO A 20 1.76 24.66 8.70
N HIS A 21 1.35 25.48 7.72
CA HIS A 21 1.10 26.91 7.88
C HIS A 21 -0.39 27.26 7.87
N GLY A 22 -1.24 26.26 8.05
CA GLY A 22 -2.69 26.38 7.98
C GLY A 22 -3.24 25.99 6.60
N SER A 23 -4.53 26.24 6.44
CA SER A 23 -5.26 25.85 5.23
C SER A 23 -5.14 26.90 4.12
N LEU A 24 -5.02 26.43 2.89
CA LEU A 24 -4.83 27.21 1.67
C LEU A 24 -5.91 26.86 0.66
N GLN A 25 -6.56 27.86 0.11
CA GLN A 25 -7.39 27.70 -1.08
C GLN A 25 -6.55 28.01 -2.32
N LEU A 26 -6.39 27.02 -3.20
CA LEU A 26 -5.59 27.15 -4.42
C LEU A 26 -6.51 27.13 -5.64
N HIS A 27 -6.41 28.14 -6.50
CA HIS A 27 -7.13 28.19 -7.77
C HIS A 27 -6.29 27.57 -8.90
N TYR A 28 -6.94 26.93 -9.86
CA TYR A 28 -6.24 26.27 -10.97
C TYR A 28 -7.07 26.31 -12.25
N ALA A 29 -6.38 26.27 -13.40
CA ALA A 29 -7.01 26.06 -14.71
C ALA A 29 -7.08 24.57 -15.09
N ALA A 30 -6.08 23.79 -14.69
CA ALA A 30 -6.04 22.34 -14.81
C ALA A 30 -5.40 21.73 -13.55
N LEU A 31 -5.90 20.57 -13.11
CA LEU A 31 -5.44 19.89 -11.89
C LEU A 31 -5.06 18.44 -12.19
N VAL A 32 -3.86 18.05 -11.75
CA VAL A 32 -3.42 16.65 -11.70
C VAL A 32 -3.12 16.29 -10.25
N LEU A 33 -3.81 15.28 -9.73
CA LEU A 33 -3.55 14.72 -8.40
C LEU A 33 -2.78 13.40 -8.55
N ALA A 34 -1.55 13.39 -8.06
CA ALA A 34 -0.66 12.23 -8.09
C ALA A 34 -0.28 11.78 -6.66
N THR A 35 -1.28 11.68 -5.77
CA THR A 35 -1.09 11.41 -4.33
C THR A 35 -0.70 9.96 -4.01
N GLY A 36 -0.61 9.10 -5.02
CA GLY A 36 -0.37 7.67 -4.85
C GLY A 36 -1.55 6.94 -4.19
N ALA A 37 -1.27 5.74 -3.69
CA ALA A 37 -2.21 4.89 -2.99
C ALA A 37 -1.56 4.34 -1.71
N ARG A 38 -2.39 4.04 -0.71
CA ARG A 38 -1.98 3.33 0.52
C ARG A 38 -2.66 1.97 0.57
N GLU A 39 -1.98 0.97 1.14
CA GLU A 39 -2.63 -0.30 1.43
C GLU A 39 -3.70 -0.11 2.51
N LEU A 40 -4.79 -0.88 2.42
CA LEU A 40 -5.84 -0.92 3.43
C LEU A 40 -5.59 -2.11 4.36
N LEU A 41 -5.33 -1.82 5.63
CA LEU A 41 -5.17 -2.83 6.68
C LEU A 41 -6.52 -3.05 7.35
N LEU A 42 -7.15 -4.20 7.09
CA LEU A 42 -8.43 -4.58 7.68
C LEU A 42 -8.22 -5.34 8.99
N PRO A 43 -8.86 -4.96 10.11
CA PRO A 43 -8.74 -5.68 11.36
C PRO A 43 -9.38 -7.09 11.29
N PHE A 44 -8.66 -8.10 11.78
CA PHE A 44 -9.15 -9.47 11.98
C PHE A 44 -8.43 -10.12 13.18
N PRO A 45 -8.99 -11.13 13.87
CA PRO A 45 -8.31 -11.76 15.00
C PRO A 45 -6.88 -12.20 14.65
N GLY A 46 -5.88 -11.67 15.37
CA GLY A 46 -4.46 -11.94 15.12
C GLY A 46 -3.73 -10.96 14.18
N TRP A 47 -4.41 -9.94 13.63
CA TRP A 47 -3.82 -9.00 12.66
C TRP A 47 -2.65 -8.15 13.19
N THR A 48 -2.49 -8.07 14.52
CA THR A 48 -1.42 -7.33 15.20
C THR A 48 -0.32 -8.23 15.77
N LEU A 49 -0.37 -9.55 15.54
CA LEU A 49 0.64 -10.47 16.07
C LEU A 49 2.01 -10.23 15.42
N PRO A 50 3.12 -10.48 16.15
CA PRO A 50 4.46 -10.40 15.58
C PRO A 50 4.60 -11.25 14.31
N GLY A 51 5.12 -10.64 13.24
CA GLY A 51 5.25 -11.29 11.93
C GLY A 51 4.09 -11.04 10.97
N VAL A 52 2.98 -10.45 11.44
CA VAL A 52 1.89 -9.98 10.57
C VAL A 52 2.16 -8.52 10.18
N THR A 53 2.11 -8.24 8.88
CA THR A 53 2.33 -6.89 8.33
C THR A 53 1.61 -6.73 6.99
N GLY A 54 1.52 -5.51 6.49
CA GLY A 54 0.96 -5.22 5.17
C GLY A 54 1.81 -5.81 4.04
N ALA A 55 1.16 -6.26 2.96
CA ALA A 55 1.85 -6.85 1.82
C ALA A 55 2.85 -5.87 1.18
N GLY A 56 2.48 -4.58 1.10
CA GLY A 56 3.36 -3.53 0.60
C GLY A 56 4.52 -3.26 1.54
N ALA A 57 4.24 -3.18 2.85
CA ALA A 57 5.27 -3.04 3.87
C ALA A 57 6.29 -4.20 3.85
N ALA A 58 5.82 -5.45 3.79
CA ALA A 58 6.68 -6.63 3.66
C ALA A 58 7.57 -6.56 2.41
N GLN A 59 7.01 -6.14 1.27
CA GLN A 59 7.76 -5.96 0.03
C GLN A 59 8.84 -4.88 0.16
N ALA A 60 8.51 -3.74 0.78
CA ALA A 60 9.46 -2.65 0.99
C ALA A 60 10.60 -3.09 1.93
N LEU A 61 10.28 -3.76 3.03
CA LEU A 61 11.26 -4.28 3.99
C LEU A 61 12.19 -5.31 3.35
N ALA A 62 11.66 -6.22 2.53
CA ALA A 62 12.46 -7.18 1.77
C ALA A 62 13.52 -6.49 0.91
N LYS A 63 13.11 -5.45 0.17
CA LYS A 63 14.02 -4.64 -0.66
C LYS A 63 15.09 -3.90 0.16
N GLN A 64 14.82 -3.62 1.42
CA GLN A 64 15.76 -2.99 2.36
C GLN A 64 16.59 -4.00 3.18
N GLY A 65 16.58 -5.28 2.80
CA GLY A 65 17.45 -6.29 3.41
C GLY A 65 16.86 -7.02 4.64
N TRP A 66 15.54 -6.98 4.83
CA TRP A 66 14.89 -7.77 5.88
C TRP A 66 15.20 -9.28 5.70
N PRO A 67 15.71 -9.99 6.75
CA PRO A 67 16.21 -11.35 6.61
C PRO A 67 15.08 -12.37 6.46
N LEU A 68 14.73 -12.64 5.20
CA LEU A 68 13.64 -13.51 4.79
C LEU A 68 14.07 -14.93 4.40
N ALA A 69 15.37 -15.18 4.26
CA ALA A 69 15.89 -16.48 3.85
C ALA A 69 15.37 -17.62 4.75
N GLY A 70 14.71 -18.60 4.14
CA GLY A 70 14.13 -19.76 4.83
C GLY A 70 12.87 -19.46 5.66
N LYS A 71 12.38 -18.22 5.70
CA LYS A 71 11.14 -17.87 6.41
C LYS A 71 9.93 -18.37 5.62
N ARG A 72 8.97 -18.96 6.32
CA ARG A 72 7.70 -19.41 5.76
C ARG A 72 6.71 -18.25 5.79
N VAL A 73 6.15 -17.90 4.65
CA VAL A 73 5.25 -16.73 4.51
C VAL A 73 3.97 -17.13 3.79
N VAL A 74 2.85 -16.59 4.28
CA VAL A 74 1.57 -16.58 3.57
C VAL A 74 1.27 -15.14 3.20
N VAL A 75 0.81 -14.90 1.98
CA VAL A 75 0.36 -13.58 1.52
C VAL A 75 -1.15 -13.66 1.31
N ALA A 76 -1.91 -12.74 1.90
CA ALA A 76 -3.37 -12.74 1.84
C ALA A 76 -3.93 -11.32 1.70
N GLY A 77 -5.06 -11.16 1.03
CA GLY A 77 -5.72 -9.86 0.86
C GLY A 77 -6.46 -9.78 -0.47
N SER A 78 -6.43 -8.59 -1.11
CA SER A 78 -6.96 -8.44 -2.45
C SER A 78 -6.11 -7.57 -3.38
N GLY A 79 -6.05 -7.98 -4.64
CA GLY A 79 -5.51 -7.21 -5.75
C GLY A 79 -4.07 -7.56 -6.13
N PRO A 80 -3.55 -6.91 -7.20
CA PRO A 80 -2.29 -7.30 -7.83
C PRO A 80 -1.06 -7.14 -6.93
N LEU A 81 -1.17 -6.35 -5.86
CA LEU A 81 -0.09 -6.18 -4.89
C LEU A 81 0.32 -7.51 -4.24
N LEU A 82 -0.61 -8.45 -4.03
CA LEU A 82 -0.28 -9.75 -3.41
C LEU A 82 0.76 -10.52 -4.23
N LEU A 83 0.59 -10.56 -5.56
CA LEU A 83 1.50 -11.24 -6.47
C LEU A 83 2.87 -10.54 -6.49
N ALA A 84 2.88 -9.21 -6.57
CA ALA A 84 4.12 -8.42 -6.59
C ALA A 84 4.92 -8.57 -5.28
N SER A 85 4.22 -8.58 -4.14
CA SER A 85 4.81 -8.81 -2.83
C SER A 85 5.34 -10.24 -2.71
N ALA A 86 4.52 -11.26 -3.02
CA ALA A 86 4.93 -12.66 -2.97
C ALA A 86 6.18 -12.93 -3.83
N ALA A 87 6.21 -12.44 -5.07
CA ALA A 87 7.37 -12.58 -5.95
C ALA A 87 8.63 -11.89 -5.38
N THR A 88 8.46 -10.73 -4.74
CA THR A 88 9.59 -10.05 -4.07
C THR A 88 10.08 -10.86 -2.88
N LEU A 89 9.20 -11.31 -2.00
CA LEU A 89 9.56 -12.10 -0.82
C LEU A 89 10.29 -13.39 -1.22
N GLN A 90 9.80 -14.08 -2.26
CA GLN A 90 10.43 -15.28 -2.79
C GLN A 90 11.83 -15.01 -3.35
N ARG A 91 12.01 -13.92 -4.12
CA ARG A 91 13.35 -13.50 -4.61
C ARG A 91 14.34 -13.21 -3.49
N HIS A 92 13.85 -12.79 -2.32
CA HIS A 92 14.65 -12.54 -1.12
C HIS A 92 14.76 -13.78 -0.20
N GLY A 93 14.40 -14.96 -0.68
CA GLY A 93 14.66 -16.24 -0.02
C GLY A 93 13.55 -16.74 0.92
N ALA A 94 12.39 -16.07 0.97
CA ALA A 94 11.24 -16.60 1.69
C ALA A 94 10.61 -17.79 0.94
N GLN A 95 10.09 -18.74 1.73
CA GLN A 95 9.22 -19.82 1.26
C GLN A 95 7.77 -19.34 1.29
N VAL A 96 7.26 -18.89 0.14
CA VAL A 96 5.84 -18.52 0.00
C VAL A 96 5.00 -19.80 -0.03
N LEU A 97 4.24 -20.04 1.05
CA LEU A 97 3.40 -21.23 1.20
C LEU A 97 2.07 -21.13 0.45
N GLY A 98 1.60 -19.90 0.21
CA GLY A 98 0.33 -19.65 -0.44
C GLY A 98 0.06 -18.16 -0.63
N ILE A 99 -0.74 -17.87 -1.66
CA ILE A 99 -1.31 -16.55 -1.93
C ILE A 99 -2.83 -16.71 -1.85
N HIS A 100 -3.45 -16.05 -0.86
CA HIS A 100 -4.89 -16.11 -0.62
C HIS A 100 -5.52 -14.79 -1.06
N GLU A 101 -5.96 -14.77 -2.31
CA GLU A 101 -6.71 -13.67 -2.89
C GLU A 101 -8.19 -13.76 -2.50
N GLN A 102 -8.77 -12.62 -2.12
CA GLN A 102 -10.19 -12.51 -1.78
C GLN A 102 -11.08 -12.78 -3.01
N THR A 103 -10.67 -12.30 -4.19
CA THR A 103 -11.44 -12.46 -5.41
C THR A 103 -11.28 -13.86 -6.01
N SER A 104 -12.31 -14.35 -6.71
CA SER A 104 -12.25 -15.67 -7.34
C SER A 104 -11.27 -15.69 -8.51
N GLN A 105 -10.69 -16.85 -8.82
CA GLN A 105 -9.78 -16.98 -9.96
C GLN A 105 -10.45 -16.61 -11.29
N ALA A 106 -11.77 -16.81 -11.42
CA ALA A 106 -12.54 -16.40 -12.59
C ALA A 106 -12.61 -14.88 -12.76
N ALA A 107 -12.61 -14.12 -11.65
CA ALA A 107 -12.62 -12.65 -11.65
C ALA A 107 -11.21 -12.03 -11.80
N LEU A 108 -10.16 -12.85 -11.80
CA LEU A 108 -8.76 -12.43 -12.03
C LEU A 108 -8.31 -12.56 -13.50
N ARG A 109 -9.10 -13.23 -14.34
CA ARG A 109 -8.84 -13.43 -15.77
C ARG A 109 -9.50 -12.32 -16.58
#